data_AF-W6K1U2-F1
#
_entry.id   AF-W6K1U2-F1
#
_cell.length_a   1.000
_cell.length_b   1.000
_cell.length_c   1.000
_cell.angle_alpha   90.00
_cell.angle_beta   90.00
_cell.angle_gamma   90.00
#
_symmetry.space_group_name_H-M   'P 1'
#
loop_
_entity.id
_entity.type
_entity.pdbx_description
1 polymer ?
#
loop_
_entity_poly.entity_id
_entity_poly.type
_entity_poly.pdbx_seq_one_letter_code
_entity_poly.pdbx_strand_id
1 'polypeptide(L)'
;MPKDFSSLALQINTDMWEKAGLTDADIPTTWDQLTEVSKKLTSGKVAGLGIGVGIDRLGAFVVQNGGWWLNADNTAGAAADAKVTDALKYVQDTSRPATSRCPTTSARAGVGRPSASSWPRWSSRATGSRAP
;
A
#
# COMPACT_ATOMS: atom_id res chain seq x y z
N MET A 1 -3.14 23.18 21.49
CA MET A 1 -2.92 23.47 20.06
C MET A 1 -2.31 22.26 19.40
N PRO A 2 -2.85 21.76 18.27
CA PRO A 2 -2.26 20.62 17.57
C PRO A 2 -0.87 20.99 17.07
N LYS A 3 0.09 20.09 17.29
CA LYS A 3 1.50 20.32 17.01
C LYS A 3 1.83 20.03 15.54
N ASP A 4 1.28 18.96 14.96
CA ASP A 4 1.51 18.54 13.58
C ASP A 4 0.28 17.78 13.05
N PHE A 5 -0.05 17.90 11.76
CA PHE A 5 -1.09 17.12 11.08
C PHE A 5 -0.57 16.57 9.75
N SER A 6 -1.07 15.41 9.33
CA SER A 6 -0.72 14.81 8.05
C SER A 6 -1.97 14.20 7.41
N SER A 7 -2.20 14.49 6.13
CA SER A 7 -3.29 13.92 5.35
C SER A 7 -2.85 12.62 4.68
N LEU A 8 -3.75 11.65 4.65
CA LEU A 8 -3.52 10.41 3.92
C LEU A 8 -3.58 10.67 2.41
N ALA A 9 -2.56 10.20 1.68
CA ALA A 9 -2.44 10.35 0.23
C ALA A 9 -1.96 9.05 -0.43
N LEU A 10 -2.27 8.88 -1.72
CA LEU A 10 -1.70 7.81 -2.54
C LEU A 10 -0.24 8.14 -2.85
N GLN A 11 0.66 7.22 -2.52
CA GLN A 11 2.08 7.34 -2.86
C GLN A 11 2.42 6.38 -4.00
N ILE A 12 2.99 6.91 -5.08
CA ILE A 12 3.34 6.17 -6.29
C ILE A 12 4.84 5.90 -6.31
N ASN A 13 5.23 4.67 -6.60
CA ASN A 13 6.62 4.32 -6.90
C ASN A 13 6.91 4.66 -8.37
N THR A 14 7.58 5.78 -8.61
CA THR A 14 7.87 6.30 -9.95
C THR A 14 8.71 5.35 -10.80
N ASP A 15 9.69 4.65 -10.21
CA ASP A 15 10.53 3.69 -10.95
C ASP A 15 9.70 2.52 -11.50
N MET A 16 8.71 2.06 -10.73
CA MET A 16 7.80 1.01 -11.20
C MET A 16 6.78 1.55 -12.20
N TRP A 17 6.34 2.80 -12.02
CA TRP A 17 5.42 3.48 -12.91
C TRP A 17 6.02 3.64 -14.31
N GLU A 18 7.25 4.14 -14.40
CA GLU A 18 7.99 4.29 -15.66
C GLU A 18 8.29 2.94 -16.31
N LYS A 19 8.70 1.92 -15.54
CA LYS A 19 8.94 0.57 -16.06
C LYS A 19 7.68 -0.08 -16.63
N ALA A 20 6.52 0.26 -16.10
CA ALA A 20 5.23 -0.18 -16.63
C ALA A 20 4.74 0.68 -17.81
N GLY A 21 5.47 1.74 -18.18
CA GLY A 21 5.11 2.66 -19.26
C GLY A 21 3.93 3.57 -18.92
N LEU A 22 3.64 3.76 -17.63
CA LEU A 22 2.57 4.63 -17.16
C LEU A 22 3.05 6.08 -17.10
N THR A 23 2.14 7.01 -17.35
CA THR A 23 2.38 8.46 -17.38
C THR A 23 1.50 9.19 -16.37
N ASP A 24 1.60 10.51 -16.31
CA ASP A 24 0.72 11.34 -15.48
C ASP A 24 -0.76 11.22 -15.89
N ALA A 25 -1.05 10.85 -17.13
CA ALA A 25 -2.40 10.60 -17.60
C ALA A 25 -3.02 9.31 -17.03
N ASP A 26 -2.19 8.40 -16.51
CA ASP A 26 -2.61 7.12 -15.94
C ASP A 26 -2.83 7.20 -14.41
N ILE A 27 -2.70 8.39 -13.81
CA ILE A 27 -2.94 8.58 -12.37
C ILE A 27 -4.42 8.30 -12.10
N PRO A 28 -4.75 7.30 -11.27
CA PRO A 28 -6.13 6.88 -11.07
C PRO A 28 -6.91 7.94 -10.30
N THR A 29 -8.05 8.31 -10.86
CA THR A 29 -9.02 9.22 -10.22
C THR A 29 -10.26 8.47 -9.71
N THR A 30 -10.40 7.21 -10.12
CA THR A 30 -11.49 6.32 -9.72
C THR A 30 -10.95 5.01 -9.15
N TRP A 31 -11.78 4.30 -8.38
CA TRP A 31 -11.41 3.01 -7.78
C TRP A 31 -11.19 1.92 -8.83
N ASP A 32 -11.94 1.93 -9.92
CA ASP A 32 -11.74 0.98 -11.02
C ASP A 32 -10.38 1.19 -11.68
N GLN A 33 -10.01 2.45 -11.97
CA GLN A 33 -8.68 2.80 -12.50
C GLN A 33 -7.57 2.40 -11.51
N LEU A 34 -7.77 2.65 -10.21
CA LEU A 34 -6.81 2.23 -9.18
C LEU A 34 -6.61 0.72 -9.22
N THR A 35 -7.69 -0.05 -9.32
CA THR A 35 -7.64 -1.52 -9.43
C THR A 35 -6.91 -1.97 -10.70
N GLU A 36 -7.18 -1.35 -11.85
CA GLU A 36 -6.52 -1.69 -13.12
C GLU A 36 -5.02 -1.40 -13.11
N VAL A 37 -4.62 -0.21 -12.65
CA VAL A 37 -3.22 0.17 -12.49
C VAL A 37 -2.52 -0.76 -11.50
N SER A 38 -3.17 -1.09 -10.39
CA SER A 38 -2.62 -2.01 -9.39
C SER A 38 -2.39 -3.40 -9.97
N LYS A 39 -3.30 -3.90 -10.83
CA LYS A 39 -3.11 -5.17 -11.53
C LYS A 39 -1.93 -5.10 -12.51
N LYS A 40 -1.78 -4.01 -13.27
CA LYS A 40 -0.64 -3.80 -14.19
C LYS A 40 0.70 -3.80 -13.45
N LEU A 41 0.76 -3.18 -12.27
CA LEU A 41 1.98 -3.09 -11.45
C LEU A 41 2.27 -4.36 -10.66
N THR A 42 1.31 -5.29 -10.56
CA THR A 42 1.49 -6.56 -9.84
C THR A 42 2.27 -7.53 -10.70
N SER A 43 3.45 -7.93 -10.23
CA SER A 43 4.31 -8.90 -10.94
C SER A 43 5.09 -9.77 -9.97
N GLY A 44 5.01 -11.09 -10.15
CA GLY A 44 5.75 -12.06 -9.35
C GLY A 44 5.55 -11.90 -7.83
N LYS A 45 6.56 -11.34 -7.15
CA LYS A 45 6.54 -11.08 -5.69
C LYS A 45 6.12 -9.66 -5.32
N VAL A 46 5.93 -8.78 -6.30
CA VAL A 46 5.60 -7.37 -6.11
C VAL A 46 4.08 -7.18 -6.19
N ALA A 47 3.50 -6.63 -5.12
CA ALA A 47 2.12 -6.18 -5.11
C ALA A 47 2.04 -4.77 -5.71
N GLY A 48 1.14 -4.56 -6.68
CA GLY A 48 0.97 -3.25 -7.30
C GLY A 48 0.27 -2.22 -6.41
N LEU A 49 -0.40 -2.67 -5.35
CA LEU A 49 -0.98 -1.81 -4.32
C LEU A 49 -0.78 -2.42 -2.93
N GLY A 50 -0.37 -1.59 -1.99
CA GLY A 50 -0.27 -1.94 -0.57
C GLY A 50 -1.19 -1.04 0.25
N ILE A 51 -2.14 -1.65 0.96
CA ILE A 51 -3.04 -0.94 1.88
C ILE A 51 -2.83 -1.53 3.28
N GLY A 52 -2.59 -0.68 4.27
CA GLY A 52 -2.65 -1.07 5.67
C GLY A 52 -4.11 -1.25 6.09
N VAL A 53 -4.44 -2.35 6.77
CA VAL A 53 -5.83 -2.67 7.20
C VAL A 53 -6.30 -1.90 8.46
N GLY A 54 -5.67 -0.76 8.76
CA GLY A 54 -6.05 0.10 9.88
C GLY A 54 -7.30 0.93 9.58
N ILE A 55 -8.09 1.24 10.61
CA ILE A 55 -9.34 2.02 10.48
C ILE A 55 -9.14 3.38 9.82
N ASP A 56 -7.94 3.96 9.95
CA ASP A 56 -7.56 5.24 9.36
C ASP A 56 -7.30 5.15 7.85
N ARG A 57 -6.79 4.02 7.36
CA ARG A 57 -6.62 3.74 5.91
C ARG A 57 -7.95 3.31 5.28
N LEU A 58 -8.70 2.45 5.97
CA LEU A 58 -10.03 2.02 5.53
C LEU A 58 -11.03 3.18 5.52
N GLY A 59 -10.89 4.11 6.47
CA GLY A 59 -11.76 5.28 6.60
C GLY A 59 -11.70 6.20 5.40
N ALA A 60 -10.55 6.29 4.72
CA ALA A 60 -10.43 7.05 3.48
C ALA A 60 -11.39 6.50 2.40
N PHE A 61 -11.51 5.17 2.26
CA PHE A 61 -12.44 4.56 1.30
C PHE A 61 -13.90 4.72 1.74
N VAL A 62 -14.19 4.58 3.04
CA VAL A 62 -15.54 4.78 3.58
C VAL A 62 -16.02 6.22 3.34
N VAL A 63 -15.17 7.21 3.60
CA VAL A 63 -15.50 8.63 3.37
C VAL A 63 -15.61 8.96 1.88
N GLN A 64 -14.73 8.40 1.03
CA GLN A 64 -14.83 8.55 -0.43
C GLN A 64 -16.14 7.96 -0.99
N ASN A 65 -16.68 6.91 -0.38
CA ASN A 65 -17.99 6.34 -0.73
C ASN A 65 -19.18 7.10 -0.10
N GLY A 66 -18.91 8.22 0.57
CA GLY A 66 -19.93 9.04 1.24
C GLY A 66 -20.50 8.45 2.54
N GLY A 67 -19.80 7.48 3.12
CA GLY A 67 -20.14 6.86 4.41
C GLY A 67 -19.36 7.47 5.59
N TRP A 68 -19.75 7.08 6.79
CA TRP A 68 -19.06 7.45 8.04
C TRP A 68 -19.08 6.28 9.01
N TRP A 69 -18.22 6.28 10.03
CA TRP A 69 -18.15 5.19 11.02
C TRP A 69 -19.29 5.18 12.03
N LEU A 70 -19.93 6.33 12.22
CA LEU A 70 -21.04 6.51 13.16
C LEU A 70 -22.32 6.91 12.40
N ASN A 71 -23.47 6.68 13.03
CA ASN A 71 -24.73 7.26 12.60
C ASN A 71 -24.73 8.79 12.72
N ALA A 72 -25.69 9.46 12.08
CA ALA A 72 -25.74 10.93 11.99
C ALA A 72 -25.81 11.64 13.36
N ASP A 73 -26.39 10.98 14.37
CA ASP A 73 -26.52 11.44 15.75
C ASP A 73 -25.34 11.02 16.65
N ASN A 74 -24.34 10.29 16.12
CA ASN A 74 -23.13 9.83 16.82
C ASN A 74 -23.39 8.96 18.08
N THR A 75 -24.50 8.23 18.10
CA THR A 75 -24.90 7.37 19.22
C THR A 75 -24.56 5.89 18.99
N ALA A 76 -24.31 5.48 17.75
CA ALA A 76 -24.01 4.10 17.37
C ALA A 76 -23.12 4.01 16.13
N GLY A 77 -22.50 2.84 15.92
CA GLY A 77 -21.71 2.55 14.72
C GLY A 77 -22.59 2.35 13.48
N ALA A 78 -22.15 2.87 12.33
CA ALA A 78 -22.83 2.75 11.04
C ALA A 78 -22.41 1.50 10.24
N ALA A 79 -22.04 0.41 10.92
CA ALA A 79 -21.54 -0.81 10.27
C ALA A 79 -22.56 -1.50 9.34
N ALA A 80 -23.85 -1.16 9.46
CA ALA A 80 -24.92 -1.67 8.60
C ALA A 80 -25.21 -0.77 7.37
N ASP A 81 -24.56 0.40 7.25
CA ASP A 81 -24.71 1.27 6.09
C ASP A 81 -24.01 0.65 4.88
N ALA A 82 -24.73 0.52 3.76
CA ALA A 82 -24.20 0.03 2.49
C ALA A 82 -22.95 0.80 2.05
N LYS A 83 -22.88 2.10 2.35
CA LYS A 83 -21.71 2.93 2.00
C LYS A 83 -20.44 2.49 2.74
N VAL A 84 -20.59 1.99 3.96
CA VAL A 84 -19.48 1.49 4.77
C VAL A 84 -19.10 0.08 4.32
N THR A 85 -20.10 -0.81 4.14
CA THR A 85 -19.84 -2.20 3.76
C THR A 85 -19.28 -2.33 2.35
N ASP A 86 -19.74 -1.54 1.38
CA ASP A 86 -19.25 -1.58 0.00
C ASP A 86 -17.78 -1.12 -0.09
N ALA A 87 -17.41 -0.07 0.65
CA ALA A 87 -16.04 0.40 0.72
C ALA A 87 -15.10 -0.65 1.36
N LEU A 88 -15.55 -1.29 2.45
CA LEU A 88 -14.78 -2.36 3.10
C LEU A 88 -14.65 -3.58 2.20
N LYS A 89 -15.71 -3.93 1.46
CA LYS A 89 -15.70 -5.01 0.49
C LYS A 89 -14.73 -4.73 -0.65
N TYR A 90 -14.72 -3.51 -1.20
CA TYR A 90 -13.75 -3.11 -2.21
C TYR A 90 -12.31 -3.29 -1.72
N VAL A 91 -11.99 -2.84 -0.50
CA VAL A 91 -10.65 -3.03 0.06
C VAL A 91 -10.34 -4.51 0.29
N GLN A 92 -11.31 -5.30 0.75
CA GLN A 92 -11.14 -6.75 0.96
C GLN A 92 -10.85 -7.49 -0.36
N ASP A 93 -11.59 -7.16 -1.42
CA ASP A 93 -11.42 -7.76 -2.75
C ASP A 93 -10.08 -7.38 -3.36
N THR A 94 -9.68 -6.10 -3.23
CA THR A 94 -8.37 -5.61 -3.66
C THR A 94 -7.23 -6.22 -2.83
N SER A 95 -7.48 -6.52 -1.55
CA SER A 95 -6.48 -7.07 -0.62
C SER A 95 -6.28 -8.58 -0.75
N ARG A 96 -7.16 -9.30 -1.45
CA ARG A 96 -7.04 -10.74 -1.68
C ARG A 96 -5.95 -11.05 -2.73
N PRO A 97 -5.35 -12.25 -2.69
CA PRO A 97 -3.96 -12.50 -3.12
C PRO A 97 -3.65 -12.42 -4.61
N ALA A 98 -4.55 -11.90 -5.45
CA ALA A 98 -4.22 -11.56 -6.83
C ALA A 98 -3.52 -10.19 -6.96
N THR A 99 -3.59 -9.30 -5.95
CA THR A 99 -3.05 -7.92 -6.10
C THR A 99 -2.38 -7.36 -4.84
N SER A 100 -2.70 -7.87 -3.64
CA SER A 100 -2.07 -7.40 -2.40
C SER A 100 -1.60 -8.57 -1.56
N ARG A 101 -0.29 -8.80 -1.51
CA ARG A 101 0.26 -9.60 -0.41
C ARG A 101 0.32 -8.69 0.80
N CYS A 102 -0.52 -8.96 1.79
CA CYS A 102 -0.35 -8.45 3.15
C CYS A 102 1.12 -8.71 3.55
N PRO A 103 1.91 -7.72 3.96
CA PRO A 103 3.31 -7.92 4.29
C PRO A 103 3.43 -8.59 5.66
N THR A 104 3.05 -9.86 5.78
CA THR A 104 3.48 -10.72 6.88
C THR A 104 5.00 -10.95 6.82
N THR A 105 5.63 -10.63 5.68
CA THR A 105 7.07 -10.36 5.57
C THR A 105 7.31 -8.88 5.34
N SER A 106 6.81 -8.05 6.24
CA SER A 106 7.60 -6.87 6.62
C SER A 106 8.88 -7.46 7.17
N ALA A 107 10.01 -7.29 6.48
CA ALA A 107 11.28 -7.48 7.12
C ALA A 107 11.18 -6.76 8.46
N ARG A 108 11.30 -7.53 9.55
CA ARG A 108 11.56 -7.00 10.87
C ARG A 108 12.87 -6.22 10.68
N ALA A 109 12.77 -4.92 10.38
CA ALA A 109 13.88 -4.00 10.50
C ALA A 109 14.19 -4.04 12.00
N GLY A 110 15.12 -4.93 12.34
CA GLY A 110 15.40 -5.32 13.69
C GLY A 110 15.85 -4.10 14.47
N VAL A 111 15.06 -3.72 15.46
CA VAL A 111 15.65 -3.21 16.70
C VAL A 111 16.42 -4.40 17.27
N GLY A 112 17.75 -4.26 17.29
CA GLY A 112 18.69 -5.35 17.41
C GLY A 112 18.55 -6.19 18.68
N ARG A 113 18.88 -7.47 18.52
CA ARG A 113 19.70 -8.22 19.48
C ARG A 113 20.86 -8.81 18.66
N PRO A 114 22.11 -8.38 18.85
CA PRO A 114 23.22 -8.89 18.08
C PRO A 114 23.55 -10.32 18.55
N SER A 115 23.48 -11.29 17.64
CA SER A 115 24.19 -12.56 17.78
C SER A 115 25.49 -12.42 17.00
N ALA A 116 26.60 -12.54 17.73
CA ALA A 116 27.95 -12.40 17.22
C ALA A 116 28.30 -13.57 16.30
N SER A 117 28.35 -13.32 14.99
CA SER A 117 29.30 -13.93 14.03
C SER A 117 28.85 -13.63 12.60
N SER A 118 29.82 -13.25 11.76
CA SER A 118 29.73 -13.06 10.30
C SER A 118 29.16 -11.73 9.77
N TRP A 119 30.00 -10.69 9.80
CA TRP A 119 30.05 -9.67 8.74
C TRP A 119 31.31 -9.94 7.90
N PRO A 120 31.26 -9.77 6.57
CA PRO A 120 32.15 -8.78 5.95
C PRO A 120 31.37 -7.88 4.96
N ARG A 121 31.23 -6.58 5.27
CA ARG A 121 32.02 -5.42 4.77
C ARG A 121 31.88 -5.16 3.26
N TRP A 122 31.14 -4.09 2.96
CA TRP A 122 30.92 -3.49 1.65
C TRP A 122 32.17 -2.91 0.97
N SER A 123 32.04 -2.82 -0.36
CA SER A 123 32.61 -1.86 -1.33
C SER A 123 34.07 -1.97 -1.77
N SER A 124 34.27 -2.36 -3.04
CA SER A 124 35.01 -1.53 -4.01
C SER A 124 34.81 -2.00 -5.47
N ARG A 125 34.26 -1.05 -6.23
CA ARG A 125 34.30 -0.79 -7.68
C ARG A 125 35.53 -1.37 -8.42
N ALA A 126 35.30 -1.88 -9.64
CA ALA A 126 36.05 -1.62 -10.88
C ALA A 126 36.31 -2.88 -11.74
N THR A 127 35.87 -2.79 -13.00
CA THR A 127 36.54 -3.32 -14.22
C THR A 127 36.96 -4.78 -14.30
N GLY A 128 36.35 -5.48 -15.27
CA GLY A 128 37.13 -6.13 -16.32
C GLY A 128 37.58 -7.59 -16.10
N SER A 129 37.00 -8.46 -16.92
CA SER A 129 37.64 -9.57 -17.66
C SER A 129 38.27 -10.77 -16.93
N ARG A 130 37.69 -11.94 -17.31
CA ARG A 130 38.30 -13.23 -17.67
C ARG A 130 38.79 -14.21 -16.57
N ALA A 131 38.15 -15.38 -16.62
CA ALA A 131 38.65 -16.74 -16.39
C ALA A 131 40.05 -17.00 -17.01
N PRO A 132 40.78 -18.09 -16.68
CA PRO A 132 40.34 -19.36 -16.06
C PRO A 132 40.80 -19.61 -14.62
#